data_AF-A0A4R3X6X2-F1
#
_entry.id   AF-A0A4R3X6X2-F1
#
_cell.length_a   1.000
_cell.length_b   1.000
_cell.length_c   1.000
_cell.angle_alpha   90.00
_cell.angle_beta   90.00
_cell.angle_gamma   90.00
#
_symmetry.space_group_name_H-M   'P 1'
#
loop_
_entity.id
_entity.type
_entity.pdbx_description
1 polymer ?
#
loop_
_entity_poly.entity_id
_entity_poly.type
_entity_poly.pdbx_seq_one_letter_code
_entity_poly.pdbx_strand_id
1 'polypeptide(L)'
;MAKTDIGLRQAHRIANMPADKRKAFIAEGLPILLESARGLYAASQKVSDMPRESSVLKGHAEEEAAKILILMDIVRCPKKRIAGRIGTLMSWYYDHLSRLLYAEACQWRPVDLKELRKIIDQRRVTHYLEGGMGEFIAPNDLIYQRETRLYADIEGLDDGTLQWIAPGGYTSIFDFKPSALIVAEALSAVGAFSLNGINAVSEVWDDVDFQDDTKSHESDRLIQAMLERLIEEKLVTEAASDDHVGQLYDRWQMPLYALDMKSKVVERSALEEEQERMLWAEIGVTNEY
;
A
#
# COMPACT_ATOMS: atom_id res chain seq x y z
N MET A 1 14.72 -28.75 21.32
CA MET A 1 15.73 -27.98 20.56
C MET A 1 15.04 -26.74 20.02
N ALA A 2 15.58 -25.54 20.27
CA ALA A 2 15.09 -24.34 19.60
C ALA A 2 15.32 -24.51 18.09
N LYS A 3 14.28 -24.26 17.29
CA LYS A 3 14.36 -24.33 15.82
C LYS A 3 15.39 -23.29 15.36
N THR A 4 16.43 -23.71 14.65
CA THR A 4 17.43 -22.78 14.12
C THR A 4 16.76 -21.86 13.11
N ASP A 5 16.60 -20.59 13.49
CA ASP A 5 15.83 -19.61 12.72
C ASP A 5 16.74 -18.93 11.68
N ILE A 6 17.00 -19.65 10.58
CA ILE A 6 17.85 -19.28 9.44
C ILE A 6 17.00 -19.22 8.17
N GLY A 7 17.22 -18.22 7.32
CA GLY A 7 16.60 -18.10 6.00
C GLY A 7 15.88 -16.78 5.78
N LEU A 8 14.98 -16.76 4.79
CA LEU A 8 14.15 -15.61 4.45
C LEU A 8 13.00 -15.41 5.46
N ARG A 9 12.21 -14.34 5.25
CA ARG A 9 11.03 -13.98 6.09
C ARG A 9 11.37 -13.56 7.53
N GLN A 10 12.50 -12.89 7.70
CA GLN A 10 13.04 -12.49 9.00
C GLN A 10 12.77 -11.03 9.38
N ALA A 11 12.03 -10.27 8.57
CA ALA A 11 11.87 -8.83 8.80
C ALA A 11 11.17 -8.51 10.14
N HIS A 12 10.41 -9.45 10.71
CA HIS A 12 9.86 -9.31 12.07
C HIS A 12 10.92 -8.97 13.13
N ARG A 13 12.18 -9.37 12.93
CA ARG A 13 13.29 -9.06 13.85
C ARG A 13 13.65 -7.58 13.89
N ILE A 14 13.32 -6.81 12.85
CA ILE A 14 13.51 -5.36 12.81
C ILE A 14 12.77 -4.68 13.97
N ALA A 15 11.62 -5.24 14.39
CA ALA A 15 10.84 -4.73 15.52
C ALA A 15 11.63 -4.74 16.85
N ASN A 16 12.55 -5.69 17.00
CA ASN A 16 13.33 -5.90 18.23
C ASN A 16 14.72 -5.24 18.19
N MET A 17 15.06 -4.54 17.11
CA MET A 17 16.34 -3.85 17.00
C MET A 17 16.33 -2.53 17.80
N PRO A 18 17.47 -2.13 18.41
CA PRO A 18 17.65 -0.77 18.92
C PRO A 18 17.39 0.28 17.83
N ALA A 19 16.85 1.44 18.20
CA ALA A 19 16.37 2.44 17.23
C ALA A 19 17.41 2.84 16.16
N ASP A 20 18.65 3.12 16.56
CA ASP A 20 19.70 3.54 15.63
C ASP A 20 20.11 2.40 14.68
N LYS A 21 20.24 1.17 15.22
CA LYS A 21 20.54 -0.03 14.43
C LYS A 21 19.42 -0.34 13.45
N ARG A 22 18.16 -0.14 13.88
CA ARG A 22 16.98 -0.30 13.03
C ARG A 22 17.00 0.68 11.87
N LYS A 23 17.24 1.98 12.13
CA LYS A 23 17.33 3.00 11.08
C LYS A 23 18.45 2.70 10.09
N ALA A 24 19.63 2.33 10.57
CA ALA A 24 20.75 1.92 9.72
C ALA A 24 20.41 0.69 8.85
N PHE A 25 19.77 -0.32 9.44
CA PHE A 25 19.37 -1.53 8.72
C PHE A 25 18.28 -1.25 7.66
N ILE A 26 17.33 -0.36 7.97
CA ILE A 26 16.33 0.11 7.00
C ILE A 26 17.00 0.86 5.84
N ALA A 27 17.91 1.80 6.15
CA ALA A 27 18.64 2.56 5.14
C ALA A 27 19.44 1.66 4.17
N GLU A 28 20.04 0.58 4.68
CA GLU A 28 20.71 -0.43 3.85
C GLU A 28 19.76 -1.16 2.90
N GLY A 29 18.56 -1.52 3.39
CA GLY A 29 17.59 -2.32 2.63
C GLY A 29 16.79 -1.54 1.58
N LEU A 30 16.54 -0.24 1.78
CA LEU A 30 15.69 0.55 0.89
C LEU A 30 16.19 0.62 -0.57
N PRO A 31 17.48 0.88 -0.85
CA PRO A 31 18.00 0.84 -2.22
C PRO A 31 17.89 -0.55 -2.86
N ILE A 32 18.07 -1.63 -2.08
CA ILE A 32 17.98 -3.01 -2.57
C ILE A 32 16.54 -3.32 -3.02
N LEU A 33 15.56 -2.93 -2.21
CA LEU A 33 14.14 -3.09 -2.56
C LEU A 33 13.78 -2.26 -3.80
N LEU A 34 14.30 -1.04 -3.92
CA LEU A 34 14.03 -0.18 -5.06
C LEU A 34 14.57 -0.78 -6.36
N GLU A 35 15.80 -1.27 -6.36
CA GLU A 35 16.37 -1.93 -7.54
C GLU A 35 15.60 -3.21 -7.92
N SER A 36 15.11 -3.98 -6.93
CA SER A 36 14.23 -5.12 -7.20
C SER A 36 12.93 -4.70 -7.87
N ALA A 37 12.27 -3.66 -7.36
CA ALA A 37 11.02 -3.14 -7.92
C ALA A 37 11.22 -2.58 -9.34
N ARG A 38 12.29 -1.81 -9.56
CA ARG A 38 12.70 -1.31 -10.89
C ARG A 38 12.96 -2.44 -11.87
N GLY A 39 13.68 -3.48 -11.44
CA GLY A 39 13.99 -4.64 -12.28
C GLY A 39 12.73 -5.39 -12.73
N LEU A 40 11.79 -5.61 -11.82
CA LEU A 40 10.49 -6.23 -12.12
C LEU A 40 9.67 -5.38 -13.09
N TYR A 41 9.58 -4.07 -12.86
CA TYR A 41 8.86 -3.17 -13.77
C TYR A 41 9.52 -3.11 -15.15
N ALA A 42 10.84 -2.98 -15.22
CA ALA A 42 11.57 -2.98 -16.49
C ALA A 42 11.39 -4.31 -17.25
N ALA A 43 11.32 -5.44 -16.55
CA ALA A 43 11.02 -6.73 -17.15
C ALA A 43 9.58 -6.76 -17.69
N SER A 44 8.60 -6.18 -16.98
CA SER A 44 7.20 -6.11 -17.46
C SER A 44 7.08 -5.35 -18.78
N GLN A 45 7.89 -4.30 -18.97
CA GLN A 45 7.93 -3.53 -20.21
C GLN A 45 8.47 -4.36 -21.39
N LYS A 46 9.44 -5.24 -21.13
CA LYS A 46 10.07 -6.08 -22.16
C LYS A 46 9.16 -7.20 -22.68
N VAL A 47 8.21 -7.64 -21.86
CA VAL A 47 7.23 -8.68 -22.23
C VAL A 47 5.83 -8.07 -22.40
N SER A 48 5.75 -6.80 -22.82
CA SER A 48 4.49 -6.06 -22.97
C SER A 48 3.55 -6.67 -24.04
N ASP A 49 4.09 -7.47 -24.96
CA ASP A 49 3.33 -8.29 -25.92
C ASP A 49 2.73 -9.55 -25.31
N MET A 50 3.05 -9.85 -24.04
CA MET A 50 2.51 -10.94 -23.23
C MET A 50 1.71 -10.35 -22.04
N PRO A 51 0.43 -9.98 -22.23
CA PRO A 51 -0.30 -9.11 -21.28
C PRO A 51 -0.39 -9.68 -19.85
N ARG A 52 -0.54 -11.00 -19.72
CA ARG A 52 -0.60 -11.67 -18.41
C ARG A 52 0.75 -11.58 -17.71
N GLU A 53 1.81 -12.00 -18.36
CA GLU A 53 3.17 -12.02 -17.82
C GLU A 53 3.65 -10.61 -17.46
N SER A 54 3.35 -9.63 -18.33
CA SER A 54 3.60 -8.22 -18.04
C SER A 54 2.85 -7.76 -16.78
N SER A 55 1.55 -8.07 -16.68
CA SER A 55 0.73 -7.72 -15.51
C SER A 55 1.24 -8.36 -14.21
N VAL A 56 1.69 -9.62 -14.28
CA VAL A 56 2.29 -10.33 -13.13
C VAL A 56 3.55 -9.61 -12.66
N LEU A 57 4.48 -9.31 -13.57
CA LEU A 57 5.75 -8.64 -13.22
C LEU A 57 5.52 -7.23 -12.69
N LYS A 58 4.59 -6.49 -13.29
CA LYS A 58 4.20 -5.15 -12.84
C LYS A 58 3.57 -5.17 -11.45
N GLY A 59 2.67 -6.12 -11.17
CA GLY A 59 2.07 -6.30 -9.85
C GLY A 59 3.13 -6.64 -8.78
N HIS A 60 4.13 -7.47 -9.12
CA HIS A 60 5.24 -7.74 -8.21
C HIS A 60 6.11 -6.49 -7.97
N ALA A 61 6.36 -5.68 -9.00
CA ALA A 61 7.08 -4.42 -8.84
C ALA A 61 6.34 -3.46 -7.89
N GLU A 62 5.01 -3.40 -7.99
CA GLU A 62 4.15 -2.61 -7.11
C GLU A 62 4.22 -3.09 -5.66
N GLU A 63 4.12 -4.40 -5.42
CA GLU A 63 4.24 -4.96 -4.08
C GLU A 63 5.64 -4.77 -3.46
N GLU A 64 6.71 -4.91 -4.24
CA GLU A 64 8.07 -4.62 -3.76
C GLU A 64 8.23 -3.13 -3.41
N ALA A 65 7.66 -2.22 -4.21
CA ALA A 65 7.65 -0.80 -3.88
C ALA A 65 6.81 -0.49 -2.63
N ALA A 66 5.69 -1.19 -2.42
CA ALA A 66 4.88 -1.02 -1.21
C ALA A 66 5.65 -1.37 0.08
N LYS A 67 6.55 -2.34 0.04
CA LYS A 67 7.44 -2.66 1.18
C LYS A 67 8.31 -1.46 1.58
N ILE A 68 8.79 -0.69 0.61
CA ILE A 68 9.55 0.54 0.84
C ILE A 68 8.65 1.53 1.61
N LEU A 69 7.41 1.73 1.18
CA LEU A 69 6.47 2.64 1.83
C LEU A 69 6.15 2.21 3.27
N ILE A 70 6.00 0.91 3.53
CA ILE A 70 5.82 0.36 4.89
C ILE A 70 7.04 0.67 5.79
N LEU A 71 8.25 0.47 5.27
CA LEU A 71 9.48 0.79 6.01
C LEU A 71 9.62 2.30 6.25
N MET A 72 9.26 3.12 5.26
CA MET A 72 9.22 4.58 5.43
C MET A 72 8.16 5.02 6.44
N ASP A 73 7.05 4.30 6.58
CA ASP A 73 6.08 4.54 7.65
C ASP A 73 6.61 4.21 9.04
N ILE A 74 7.45 3.18 9.17
CA ILE A 74 8.19 2.91 10.42
C ILE A 74 9.11 4.10 10.75
N VAL A 75 9.73 4.71 9.73
CA VAL A 75 10.62 5.86 9.88
C VAL A 75 9.86 7.13 10.24
N ARG A 76 8.71 7.37 9.60
CA ARG A 76 7.81 8.51 9.86
C ARG A 76 7.01 8.37 11.17
N CYS A 77 6.93 7.17 11.76
CA CYS A 77 6.14 6.95 12.95
C CYS A 77 6.74 7.70 14.16
N PRO A 78 5.96 8.54 14.87
CA PRO A 78 6.44 9.28 16.03
C PRO A 78 7.06 8.37 17.09
N LYS A 79 8.09 8.85 17.77
CA LYS A 79 8.86 8.07 18.78
C LYS A 79 7.97 7.50 19.88
N LYS A 80 6.93 8.24 20.27
CA LYS A 80 5.95 7.82 21.27
C LYS A 80 5.02 6.68 20.82
N ARG A 81 4.88 6.45 19.50
CA ARG A 81 3.97 5.42 18.94
C ARG A 81 4.67 4.20 18.40
N ILE A 82 5.91 4.34 17.91
CA ILE A 82 6.56 3.27 17.15
C ILE A 82 6.67 1.94 17.90
N ALA A 83 6.90 1.97 19.22
CA ALA A 83 7.00 0.76 20.04
C ALA A 83 5.73 -0.10 19.98
N GLY A 84 4.54 0.52 19.93
CA GLY A 84 3.25 -0.18 19.83
C GLY A 84 2.82 -0.50 18.39
N ARG A 85 3.49 0.06 17.38
CA ARG A 85 3.07 -0.06 15.97
C ARG A 85 4.00 -0.90 15.11
N ILE A 86 5.29 -0.96 15.44
CA ILE A 86 6.29 -1.60 14.59
C ILE A 86 6.01 -3.09 14.32
N GLY A 87 5.51 -3.83 15.31
CA GLY A 87 5.14 -5.24 15.11
C GLY A 87 4.00 -5.41 14.09
N THR A 88 3.04 -4.49 14.11
CA THR A 88 1.92 -4.46 13.14
C THR A 88 2.42 -4.11 11.74
N LEU A 89 3.21 -3.03 11.62
CA LEU A 89 3.82 -2.63 10.35
C LEU A 89 4.68 -3.76 9.74
N MET A 90 5.43 -4.48 10.57
CA MET A 90 6.21 -5.62 10.09
C MET A 90 5.37 -6.85 9.72
N SER A 91 4.16 -7.00 10.27
CA SER A 91 3.23 -8.02 9.80
C SER A 91 2.69 -7.68 8.41
N TRP A 92 2.36 -6.41 8.17
CA TRP A 92 1.92 -5.90 6.88
C TRP A 92 2.99 -6.00 5.79
N TYR A 93 4.26 -5.91 6.18
CA TYR A 93 5.39 -6.12 5.27
C TYR A 93 5.30 -7.46 4.53
N TYR A 94 4.68 -8.50 5.11
CA TYR A 94 4.51 -9.82 4.47
C TYR A 94 3.10 -10.11 3.96
N ASP A 95 2.13 -9.26 4.27
CA ASP A 95 0.73 -9.43 3.89
C ASP A 95 0.45 -8.76 2.53
N HIS A 96 -0.10 -9.53 1.58
CA HIS A 96 -0.34 -9.05 0.22
C HIS A 96 -1.39 -7.94 0.16
N LEU A 97 -2.50 -8.08 0.89
CA LEU A 97 -3.56 -7.07 0.91
C LEU A 97 -3.01 -5.75 1.45
N SER A 98 -2.27 -5.81 2.57
CA SER A 98 -1.67 -4.62 3.16
C SER A 98 -0.72 -3.91 2.19
N ARG A 99 0.13 -4.64 1.44
CA ARG A 99 1.00 -4.03 0.42
C ARG A 99 0.20 -3.37 -0.70
N LEU A 100 -0.83 -4.04 -1.19
CA LEU A 100 -1.68 -3.49 -2.25
C LEU A 100 -2.43 -2.23 -1.79
N LEU A 101 -2.91 -2.21 -0.54
CA LEU A 101 -3.50 -1.01 0.06
C LEU A 101 -2.49 0.14 0.18
N TYR A 102 -1.25 -0.14 0.58
CA TYR A 102 -0.18 0.87 0.58
C TYR A 102 0.09 1.42 -0.82
N ALA A 103 0.06 0.56 -1.85
CA ALA A 103 0.29 0.98 -3.22
C ALA A 103 -0.87 1.78 -3.82
N GLU A 104 -2.10 1.34 -3.60
CA GLU A 104 -3.31 2.03 -4.07
C GLU A 104 -3.45 3.40 -3.37
N ALA A 105 -3.07 3.50 -2.10
CA ALA A 105 -3.13 4.75 -1.34
C ALA A 105 -2.32 5.90 -1.95
N CYS A 106 -1.31 5.59 -2.78
CA CYS A 106 -0.56 6.59 -3.55
C CYS A 106 -1.37 7.26 -4.67
N GLN A 107 -2.61 6.82 -4.92
CA GLN A 107 -3.50 7.37 -5.94
C GLN A 107 -4.64 8.21 -5.34
N TRP A 108 -4.79 8.21 -4.02
CA TRP A 108 -5.91 8.86 -3.34
C TRP A 108 -5.55 10.24 -2.82
N ARG A 109 -6.56 11.12 -2.78
CA ARG A 109 -6.45 12.51 -2.30
C ARG A 109 -7.44 12.81 -1.18
N PRO A 110 -7.35 12.10 -0.04
CA PRO A 110 -8.20 12.39 1.10
C PRO A 110 -7.90 13.80 1.64
N VAL A 111 -8.92 14.48 2.15
CA VAL A 111 -8.79 15.79 2.78
C VAL A 111 -8.23 15.69 4.21
N ASP A 112 -8.44 14.55 4.87
CA ASP A 112 -7.97 14.26 6.21
C ASP A 112 -7.81 12.76 6.49
N LEU A 113 -7.19 12.44 7.62
CA LEU A 113 -6.93 11.04 7.99
C LEU A 113 -8.23 10.25 8.20
N LYS A 114 -9.33 10.89 8.62
CA LYS A 114 -10.63 10.25 8.77
C LYS A 114 -11.19 9.79 7.42
N GLU A 115 -11.11 10.62 6.39
CA GLU A 115 -11.49 10.21 5.03
C GLU A 115 -10.60 9.07 4.54
N LEU A 116 -9.28 9.17 4.74
CA LEU A 116 -8.35 8.11 4.36
C LEU A 116 -8.68 6.79 5.07
N ARG A 117 -9.01 6.84 6.37
CA ARG A 117 -9.47 5.68 7.15
C ARG A 117 -10.74 5.08 6.54
N LYS A 118 -11.71 5.90 6.17
CA LYS A 118 -12.95 5.44 5.53
C LYS A 118 -12.67 4.72 4.23
N ILE A 119 -11.81 5.28 3.37
CA ILE A 119 -11.42 4.66 2.10
C ILE A 119 -10.77 3.29 2.37
N ILE A 120 -9.83 3.22 3.31
CA ILE A 120 -9.15 1.97 3.67
C ILE A 120 -10.11 0.94 4.27
N ASP A 121 -11.01 1.35 5.16
CA ASP A 121 -11.99 0.46 5.76
C ASP A 121 -12.94 -0.14 4.73
N GLN A 122 -13.23 0.59 3.65
CA GLN A 122 -14.00 0.09 2.50
C GLN A 122 -13.15 -0.84 1.61
N ARG A 123 -11.86 -0.56 1.44
CA ARG A 123 -10.96 -1.33 0.57
C ARG A 123 -10.42 -2.62 1.20
N ARG A 124 -10.37 -2.72 2.53
CA ARG A 124 -9.80 -3.88 3.25
C ARG A 124 -10.81 -5.00 3.52
N VAL A 125 -12.08 -4.85 3.12
CA VAL A 125 -13.10 -5.88 3.31
C VAL A 125 -12.79 -7.13 2.49
N THR A 126 -13.13 -8.31 3.01
CA THR A 126 -12.93 -9.57 2.28
C THR A 126 -13.84 -9.71 1.06
N HIS A 127 -15.04 -9.16 1.14
CA HIS A 127 -16.07 -9.20 0.11
C HIS A 127 -16.85 -7.88 0.14
N TYR A 128 -17.40 -7.48 -1.00
CA TYR A 128 -18.24 -6.30 -1.14
C TYR A 128 -19.40 -6.58 -2.10
N LEU A 129 -20.38 -5.69 -2.14
CA LEU A 129 -21.45 -5.75 -3.11
C LEU A 129 -21.07 -5.02 -4.40
N GLU A 130 -21.17 -5.72 -5.53
CA GLU A 130 -20.91 -5.21 -6.86
C GLU A 130 -22.20 -5.09 -7.67
N GLY A 131 -22.21 -4.17 -8.62
CA GLY A 131 -23.35 -3.82 -9.46
C GLY A 131 -24.11 -2.60 -8.95
N GLY A 132 -25.00 -2.06 -9.79
CA GLY A 132 -25.71 -0.81 -9.51
C GLY A 132 -26.70 -0.92 -8.35
N MET A 133 -27.13 -2.14 -8.02
CA MET A 133 -28.09 -2.48 -6.97
C MET A 133 -27.50 -3.49 -5.97
N GLY A 134 -26.18 -3.69 -6.00
CA GLY A 134 -25.50 -4.69 -5.17
C GLY A 134 -25.84 -6.13 -5.56
N GLU A 135 -26.08 -6.41 -6.84
CA GLU A 135 -26.56 -7.68 -7.35
C GLU A 135 -25.61 -8.86 -7.06
N PHE A 136 -24.32 -8.60 -6.89
CA PHE A 136 -23.29 -9.63 -6.75
C PHE A 136 -22.48 -9.44 -5.46
N ILE A 137 -22.10 -10.54 -4.83
CA ILE A 137 -21.14 -10.58 -3.73
C ILE A 137 -19.76 -10.87 -4.35
N ALA A 138 -18.96 -9.82 -4.54
CA ALA A 138 -17.64 -9.95 -5.11
C ALA A 138 -16.57 -10.12 -4.01
N PRO A 139 -15.52 -10.94 -4.24
CA PRO A 139 -14.34 -10.97 -3.38
C PRO A 139 -13.56 -9.66 -3.46
N ASN A 140 -12.67 -9.42 -2.50
CA ASN A 140 -11.78 -8.26 -2.53
C ASN A 140 -10.99 -8.18 -3.85
N ASP A 141 -11.26 -7.16 -4.67
CA ASP A 141 -10.72 -7.06 -6.03
C ASP A 141 -9.18 -6.99 -6.05
N LEU A 142 -8.53 -6.34 -5.07
CA LEU A 142 -7.07 -6.27 -5.03
C LEU A 142 -6.43 -7.66 -4.94
N ILE A 143 -6.93 -8.50 -4.03
CA ILE A 143 -6.46 -9.88 -3.88
C ILE A 143 -6.93 -10.73 -5.05
N TYR A 144 -8.20 -10.63 -5.42
CA TYR A 144 -8.78 -11.43 -6.50
C TYR A 144 -8.01 -11.23 -7.82
N GLN A 145 -7.77 -9.99 -8.22
CA GLN A 145 -6.99 -9.66 -9.42
C GLN A 145 -5.56 -10.15 -9.35
N ARG A 146 -4.95 -10.12 -8.16
CA ARG A 146 -3.60 -10.63 -7.95
C ARG A 146 -3.55 -12.15 -8.17
N GLU A 147 -4.46 -12.90 -7.56
CA GLU A 147 -4.49 -14.36 -7.62
C GLU A 147 -4.89 -14.86 -9.01
N THR A 148 -5.92 -14.27 -9.63
CA THR A 148 -6.42 -14.66 -10.97
C THR A 148 -5.41 -14.42 -12.08
N ARG A 149 -4.39 -13.58 -11.90
CA ARG A 149 -3.28 -13.42 -12.86
C ARG A 149 -2.26 -14.55 -12.76
N LEU A 150 -2.15 -15.17 -11.59
CA LEU A 150 -1.11 -16.15 -11.25
C LEU A 150 -1.58 -17.58 -11.43
N TYR A 151 -2.82 -17.87 -11.03
CA TYR A 151 -3.30 -19.23 -10.86
C TYR A 151 -4.47 -19.53 -11.78
N ALA A 152 -4.43 -20.72 -12.39
CA ALA A 152 -5.65 -21.38 -12.83
C ALA A 152 -6.29 -22.01 -11.60
N ASP A 153 -7.56 -21.72 -11.35
CA ASP A 153 -8.22 -22.15 -10.12
C ASP A 153 -9.71 -22.43 -10.33
N ILE A 154 -10.36 -22.90 -9.27
CA ILE A 154 -11.80 -23.12 -9.20
C ILE A 154 -12.42 -22.00 -8.37
N GLU A 155 -13.36 -21.27 -8.95
CA GLU A 155 -14.14 -20.24 -8.26
C GLU A 155 -15.54 -20.77 -7.93
N GLY A 156 -16.04 -20.40 -6.75
CA GLY A 156 -17.46 -20.56 -6.42
C GLY A 156 -18.21 -19.26 -6.67
N LEU A 157 -19.33 -19.36 -7.39
CA LEU A 157 -20.24 -18.25 -7.66
C LEU A 157 -21.25 -18.09 -6.51
N ASP A 158 -21.93 -16.94 -6.48
CA ASP A 158 -22.90 -16.60 -5.44
C ASP A 158 -24.05 -17.60 -5.31
N ASP A 159 -24.45 -18.18 -6.45
CA ASP A 159 -25.49 -19.22 -6.57
C ASP A 159 -25.01 -20.62 -6.12
N GLY A 160 -23.76 -20.75 -5.70
CA GLY A 160 -23.14 -21.98 -5.23
C GLY A 160 -22.59 -22.88 -6.33
N THR A 161 -22.66 -22.47 -7.60
CA THR A 161 -22.03 -23.20 -8.70
C THR A 161 -20.52 -23.02 -8.71
N LEU A 162 -19.80 -23.98 -9.28
CA LEU A 162 -18.34 -23.94 -9.40
C LEU A 162 -17.94 -23.80 -10.87
N GLN A 163 -16.90 -22.99 -11.13
CA GLN A 163 -16.33 -22.85 -12.45
C GLN A 163 -14.80 -22.87 -12.44
N TRP A 164 -14.20 -23.35 -13.52
CA TRP A 164 -12.76 -23.19 -13.76
C TRP A 164 -12.47 -21.79 -14.28
N ILE A 165 -11.50 -21.12 -13.67
CA ILE A 165 -10.96 -19.86 -14.13
C ILE A 165 -9.56 -20.09 -14.70
N ALA A 166 -9.37 -19.66 -15.95
CA ALA A 166 -8.06 -19.57 -16.56
C ALA A 166 -7.41 -18.24 -16.15
N PRO A 167 -6.10 -18.22 -15.90
CA PRO A 167 -5.44 -17.00 -15.49
C PRO A 167 -5.43 -15.99 -16.63
N GLY A 168 -5.89 -14.77 -16.34
CA GLY A 168 -6.07 -13.69 -17.30
C GLY A 168 -5.06 -12.57 -17.13
N GLY A 169 -4.76 -11.87 -18.22
CA GLY A 169 -4.07 -10.57 -18.20
C GLY A 169 -5.02 -9.48 -18.67
N TYR A 170 -4.93 -8.29 -18.08
CA TYR A 170 -5.61 -7.11 -18.59
C TYR A 170 -4.67 -6.36 -19.52
N THR A 171 -5.07 -6.16 -20.77
CA THR A 171 -4.34 -5.29 -21.70
C THR A 171 -4.89 -3.87 -21.55
N SER A 172 -4.19 -3.03 -20.78
CA SER A 172 -4.49 -1.59 -20.79
C SER A 172 -3.92 -0.95 -22.06
N ILE A 173 -4.67 -0.02 -22.66
CA ILE A 173 -4.17 0.82 -23.76
C ILE A 173 -3.06 1.76 -23.26
N PHE A 174 -3.04 2.06 -21.95
CA PHE A 174 -2.04 2.89 -21.30
C PHE A 174 -1.33 2.11 -20.20
N ASP A 175 -0.02 1.89 -20.35
CA ASP A 175 0.80 1.25 -19.33
C ASP A 175 1.46 2.30 -18.44
N PHE A 176 0.83 2.59 -17.30
CA PHE A 176 1.37 3.53 -16.32
C PHE A 176 2.30 2.83 -15.32
N LYS A 177 3.45 3.46 -15.01
CA LYS A 177 4.32 2.99 -13.92
C LYS A 177 3.53 2.93 -12.59
N PRO A 178 3.70 1.88 -11.76
CA PRO A 178 3.04 1.80 -10.47
C PRO A 178 3.29 3.04 -9.60
N SER A 179 2.24 3.59 -8.98
CA SER A 179 2.35 4.82 -8.19
C SER A 179 3.27 4.66 -6.98
N ALA A 180 3.26 3.50 -6.33
CA ALA A 180 4.18 3.18 -5.25
C ALA A 180 5.65 3.23 -5.71
N LEU A 181 5.95 2.77 -6.92
CA LEU A 181 7.30 2.81 -7.48
C LEU A 181 7.71 4.24 -7.80
N ILE A 182 6.81 5.06 -8.34
CA ILE A 182 7.06 6.50 -8.57
C ILE A 182 7.45 7.19 -7.26
N VAL A 183 6.71 6.96 -6.17
CA VAL A 183 7.02 7.55 -4.86
C VAL A 183 8.36 7.04 -4.33
N ALA A 184 8.63 5.74 -4.44
CA ALA A 184 9.89 5.16 -4.00
C ALA A 184 11.10 5.72 -4.76
N GLU A 185 10.97 5.91 -6.08
CA GLU A 185 11.99 6.56 -6.91
C GLU A 185 12.22 8.01 -6.48
N ALA A 186 11.15 8.77 -6.24
CA ALA A 186 11.24 10.15 -5.77
C ALA A 186 11.92 10.27 -4.40
N LEU A 187 11.54 9.43 -3.42
CA LEU A 187 12.17 9.37 -2.10
C LEU A 187 13.67 9.05 -2.21
N SER A 188 14.04 8.09 -3.08
CA SER A 188 15.44 7.79 -3.32
C SER A 188 16.18 8.96 -3.97
N ALA A 189 15.58 9.62 -4.95
CA ALA A 189 16.21 10.71 -5.70
C ALA A 189 16.51 11.92 -4.80
N VAL A 190 15.60 12.24 -3.86
CA VAL A 190 15.80 13.34 -2.89
C VAL A 190 16.72 12.96 -1.72
N GLY A 191 17.28 11.74 -1.69
CA GLY A 191 18.27 11.31 -0.70
C GLY A 191 17.70 10.70 0.59
N ALA A 192 16.39 10.46 0.66
CA ALA A 192 15.72 9.98 1.86
C ALA A 192 16.14 8.56 2.29
N PHE A 193 16.74 7.77 1.39
CA PHE A 193 17.16 6.38 1.67
C PHE A 193 18.54 6.28 2.33
N SER A 194 19.32 7.36 2.36
CA SER A 194 20.59 7.38 3.12
C SER A 194 20.32 7.35 4.62
N LEU A 195 21.29 6.93 5.45
CA LEU A 195 21.12 6.98 6.91
C LEU A 195 20.80 8.39 7.42
N ASN A 196 21.47 9.42 6.89
CA ASN A 196 21.18 10.81 7.23
C ASN A 196 19.78 11.22 6.74
N GLY A 197 19.39 10.79 5.54
CA GLY A 197 18.03 11.01 5.01
C GLY A 197 16.95 10.39 5.88
N ILE A 198 17.15 9.15 6.34
CA ILE A 198 16.24 8.46 7.27
C ILE A 198 16.15 9.18 8.61
N ASN A 199 17.25 9.74 9.11
CA ASN A 199 17.23 10.56 10.31
C ASN A 199 16.46 11.87 10.10
N ALA A 200 16.70 12.57 8.99
CA ALA A 200 15.99 13.78 8.63
C ALA A 200 14.47 13.54 8.51
N VAL A 201 14.07 12.49 7.78
CA VAL A 201 12.66 12.08 7.66
C VAL A 201 12.08 11.78 9.05
N SER A 202 12.77 10.95 9.84
CA SER A 202 12.28 10.54 11.15
C SER A 202 12.10 11.72 12.10
N GLU A 203 12.97 12.72 12.06
CA GLU A 203 12.90 13.88 12.94
C GLU A 203 11.87 14.91 12.49
N VAL A 204 11.76 15.17 11.19
CA VAL A 204 10.74 16.08 10.64
C VAL A 204 9.35 15.54 10.90
N TRP A 205 9.12 14.25 10.62
CA TRP A 205 7.79 13.64 10.75
C TRP A 205 7.40 13.31 12.21
N ASP A 206 8.32 13.38 13.18
CA ASP A 206 8.02 13.26 14.62
C ASP A 206 7.19 14.44 15.16
N ASP A 207 7.13 15.56 14.40
CA ASP A 207 6.42 16.79 14.76
C ASP A 207 4.89 16.61 14.84
N VAL A 208 4.33 15.75 14.00
CA VAL A 208 2.87 15.54 13.92
C VAL A 208 2.51 14.12 14.31
N ASP A 209 1.65 14.01 15.33
CA ASP A 209 0.97 12.75 15.64
C ASP A 209 -0.38 12.70 14.93
N PHE A 210 -0.42 12.10 13.74
CA PHE A 210 -1.60 12.06 12.87
C PHE A 210 -2.80 11.40 13.57
N GLN A 211 -3.87 12.17 13.75
CA GLN A 211 -5.20 11.75 14.20
C GLN A 211 -6.23 11.96 13.09
N ASP A 212 -7.45 11.46 13.29
CA ASP A 212 -8.54 11.49 12.31
C ASP A 212 -8.83 12.90 11.74
N ASP A 213 -8.71 13.95 12.54
CA ASP A 213 -8.93 15.35 12.13
C ASP A 213 -7.71 16.01 11.48
N THR A 214 -6.55 15.35 11.46
CA THR A 214 -5.33 15.85 10.82
C THR A 214 -5.55 15.95 9.31
N LYS A 215 -5.39 17.18 8.80
CA LYS A 215 -5.63 17.51 7.39
C LYS A 215 -4.43 17.12 6.53
N SER A 216 -4.69 16.80 5.26
CA SER A 216 -3.64 16.47 4.28
C SER A 216 -2.57 17.57 4.15
N HIS A 217 -2.92 18.83 4.39
CA HIS A 217 -1.97 19.95 4.37
C HIS A 217 -0.81 19.81 5.38
N GLU A 218 -0.98 19.06 6.48
CA GLU A 218 0.12 18.78 7.40
C GLU A 218 1.14 17.85 6.74
N SER A 219 0.70 16.92 5.91
CA SER A 219 1.60 16.09 5.09
C SER A 219 2.40 16.96 4.13
N ASP A 220 1.74 17.92 3.45
CA ASP A 220 2.42 18.83 2.52
C ASP A 220 3.48 19.68 3.24
N ARG A 221 3.14 20.22 4.42
CA ARG A 221 4.09 20.97 5.26
C ARG A 221 5.30 20.12 5.65
N LEU A 222 5.08 18.86 6.04
CA LEU A 222 6.16 17.94 6.43
C LEU A 222 7.00 17.50 5.23
N ILE A 223 6.40 17.31 4.05
CA ILE A 223 7.12 17.05 2.80
C ILE A 223 8.03 18.24 2.49
N GLN A 224 7.52 19.47 2.58
CA GLN A 224 8.31 20.67 2.36
C GLN A 224 9.50 20.75 3.32
N ALA A 225 9.25 20.66 4.63
CA ALA A 225 10.29 20.75 5.66
C ALA A 225 11.35 19.64 5.50
N MET A 226 10.93 18.43 5.13
CA MET A 226 11.84 17.33 4.84
C MET A 226 12.72 17.66 3.63
N LEU A 227 12.14 18.12 2.52
CA LEU A 227 12.90 18.46 1.31
C LEU A 227 13.91 19.58 1.55
N GLU A 228 13.50 20.65 2.24
CA GLU A 228 14.38 21.77 2.63
C GLU A 228 15.58 21.26 3.43
N ARG A 229 15.35 20.40 4.42
CA ARG A 229 16.40 19.80 5.23
C ARG A 229 17.33 18.89 4.42
N LEU A 230 16.80 18.06 3.54
CA LEU A 230 17.61 17.17 2.68
C LEU A 230 18.51 17.98 1.72
N ILE A 231 18.04 19.14 1.24
CA ILE A 231 18.81 20.08 0.42
C ILE A 231 19.92 20.75 1.25
N GLU A 232 19.59 21.26 2.43
CA GLU A 232 20.56 21.91 3.33
C GLU A 232 21.69 20.96 3.73
N GLU A 233 21.35 19.71 4.03
CA GLU A 233 22.31 18.65 4.36
C GLU A 233 23.04 18.06 3.13
N LYS A 234 22.74 18.54 1.92
CA LYS A 234 23.35 18.10 0.65
C LYS A 234 23.20 16.60 0.39
N LEU A 235 22.03 16.05 0.73
CA LEU A 235 21.71 14.63 0.56
C LEU A 235 21.01 14.32 -0.76
N VAL A 236 20.47 15.34 -1.42
CA VAL A 236 19.80 15.21 -2.72
C VAL A 236 20.77 14.65 -3.76
N THR A 237 20.31 13.65 -4.52
CA THR A 237 21.14 12.99 -5.54
C THR A 237 21.10 13.75 -6.86
N GLU A 238 22.06 13.45 -7.75
CA GLU A 238 22.09 14.01 -9.11
C GLU A 238 20.86 13.63 -9.96
N ALA A 239 20.13 12.59 -9.57
CA ALA A 239 18.91 12.16 -10.26
C ALA A 239 17.68 13.00 -9.89
N ALA A 240 17.75 13.83 -8.85
CA ALA A 240 16.61 14.62 -8.39
C ALA A 240 16.16 15.66 -9.43
N SER A 241 14.86 15.91 -9.46
CA SER A 241 14.23 16.86 -10.38
C SER A 241 12.94 17.41 -9.76
N ASP A 242 12.42 18.49 -10.31
CA ASP A 242 11.15 19.09 -9.87
C ASP A 242 9.96 18.12 -10.03
N ASP A 243 10.02 17.21 -11.00
CA ASP A 243 9.02 16.14 -11.14
C ASP A 243 9.00 15.25 -9.88
N HIS A 244 10.15 14.83 -9.36
CA HIS A 244 10.20 14.04 -8.13
C HIS A 244 9.54 14.76 -6.95
N VAL A 245 9.75 16.07 -6.84
CA VAL A 245 9.09 16.90 -5.81
C VAL A 245 7.58 16.88 -6.02
N GLY A 246 7.11 17.13 -7.24
CA GLY A 246 5.70 17.05 -7.61
C GLY A 246 5.08 15.69 -7.27
N GLN A 247 5.76 14.59 -7.61
CA GLN A 247 5.30 13.24 -7.31
C GLN A 247 5.18 12.96 -5.79
N LEU A 248 6.03 13.56 -4.95
CA LEU A 248 5.91 13.39 -3.50
C LEU A 248 4.68 14.08 -2.94
N TYR A 249 4.45 15.36 -3.28
CA TYR A 249 3.19 16.04 -2.94
C TYR A 249 2.00 15.31 -3.55
N ASP A 250 2.19 14.70 -4.73
CA ASP A 250 1.10 14.12 -5.47
C ASP A 250 0.69 12.71 -5.05
N ARG A 251 1.62 11.95 -4.47
CA ARG A 251 1.42 10.50 -4.31
C ARG A 251 1.93 9.97 -2.98
N TRP A 252 2.74 10.73 -2.25
CA TRP A 252 3.21 10.25 -0.95
C TRP A 252 2.16 10.53 0.13
N GLN A 253 1.38 9.49 0.42
CA GLN A 253 0.22 9.58 1.29
C GLN A 253 0.58 9.95 2.74
N MET A 254 -0.40 10.53 3.45
CA MET A 254 -0.40 10.64 4.91
C MET A 254 -0.01 9.30 5.56
N PRO A 255 0.64 9.31 6.74
CA PRO A 255 1.19 8.09 7.30
C PRO A 255 0.11 7.05 7.61
N LEU A 256 0.26 5.89 7.00
CA LEU A 256 -0.68 4.77 7.11
C LEU A 256 -0.47 3.97 8.40
N TYR A 257 0.62 4.23 9.13
CA TYR A 257 0.87 3.68 10.47
C TYR A 257 -0.26 3.96 11.46
N ALA A 258 -1.10 4.97 11.24
CA ALA A 258 -2.22 5.34 12.11
C ALA A 258 -3.53 4.57 11.82
N LEU A 259 -3.53 3.75 10.77
CA LEU A 259 -4.71 3.06 10.25
C LEU A 259 -4.65 1.55 10.53
N ASP A 260 -5.67 0.81 10.11
CA ASP A 260 -5.68 -0.65 10.19
C ASP A 260 -5.83 -1.24 8.79
N MET A 261 -4.79 -1.95 8.33
CA MET A 261 -4.78 -2.60 7.01
C MET A 261 -5.16 -4.08 7.07
N LYS A 262 -5.44 -4.61 8.28
CA LYS A 262 -5.84 -6.01 8.39
C LYS A 262 -7.14 -6.22 7.63
N SER A 263 -7.19 -7.32 6.87
CA SER A 263 -8.42 -7.76 6.23
C SER A 263 -9.60 -7.75 7.21
N LYS A 264 -10.69 -7.09 6.79
CA LYS A 264 -11.93 -7.00 7.55
C LYS A 264 -12.90 -8.04 7.00
N VAL A 265 -13.07 -9.12 7.75
CA VAL A 265 -14.04 -10.16 7.39
C VAL A 265 -15.44 -9.55 7.42
N VAL A 266 -16.17 -9.75 6.32
CA VAL A 266 -17.60 -9.42 6.24
C VAL A 266 -18.35 -10.74 6.12
N GLU A 267 -19.28 -10.96 7.04
CA GLU A 267 -20.12 -12.15 7.05
C GLU A 267 -21.05 -12.12 5.83
N ARG A 268 -21.23 -13.29 5.19
CA ARG A 268 -22.09 -13.42 4.02
C ARG A 268 -23.53 -12.97 4.30
N SER A 269 -24.08 -13.31 5.47
CA SER A 269 -25.43 -12.90 5.86
C SER A 269 -25.60 -11.38 5.92
N ALA A 270 -24.56 -10.64 6.34
CA ALA A 270 -24.61 -9.19 6.38
C ALA A 270 -24.60 -8.58 4.97
N LEU A 271 -23.95 -9.24 4.01
CA LEU A 271 -23.98 -8.85 2.60
C LEU A 271 -25.36 -9.15 2.01
N GLU A 272 -25.94 -10.31 2.28
CA GLU A 272 -27.28 -10.69 1.82
C GLU A 272 -28.37 -9.74 2.37
N GLU A 273 -28.31 -9.38 3.66
CA GLU A 273 -29.19 -8.36 4.26
C GLU A 273 -29.03 -6.98 3.60
N GLU A 274 -27.80 -6.62 3.25
CA GLU A 274 -27.51 -5.38 2.53
C GLU A 274 -28.07 -5.41 1.09
N GLN A 275 -27.90 -6.52 0.37
CA GLN A 275 -28.48 -6.72 -0.96
C GLN A 275 -30.00 -6.57 -0.92
N GLU A 276 -30.65 -7.22 0.04
CA GLU A 276 -32.09 -7.11 0.24
C GLU A 276 -32.50 -5.66 0.51
N ARG A 277 -31.77 -4.95 1.38
CA ARG A 277 -32.05 -3.54 1.65
C ARG A 277 -31.89 -2.65 0.41
N MET A 278 -30.84 -2.85 -0.38
CA MET A 278 -30.62 -2.11 -1.64
C MET A 278 -31.74 -2.37 -2.63
N LEU A 279 -32.14 -3.63 -2.79
CA LEU A 279 -33.25 -4.03 -3.64
C LEU A 279 -34.56 -3.36 -3.21
N TRP A 280 -34.88 -3.36 -1.91
CA TRP A 280 -36.10 -2.72 -1.40
C TRP A 280 -36.10 -1.19 -1.56
N ALA A 281 -34.94 -0.55 -1.41
CA ALA A 281 -34.79 0.89 -1.62
C ALA A 281 -35.10 1.28 -3.08
N GLU A 282 -34.69 0.44 -4.05
CA GLU A 282 -34.95 0.65 -5.48
C GLU A 282 -36.41 0.34 -5.87
N ILE A 283 -37.02 -0.69 -5.27
CA ILE A 283 -38.43 -1.04 -5.52
C ILE A 283 -39.40 -0.01 -4.90
N GLY A 284 -38.91 0.90 -4.03
CA GLY A 284 -39.67 2.03 -3.51
C GLY A 284 -40.68 1.67 -2.41
N VAL A 285 -40.58 0.48 -1.82
CA VAL A 285 -41.43 0.08 -0.69
C VAL A 285 -40.75 0.52 0.60
N THR A 286 -41.04 1.75 1.02
CA THR A 286 -40.85 2.11 2.43
C THR A 286 -41.85 1.29 3.25
N ASN A 287 -41.36 0.54 4.25
CA ASN A 287 -42.22 -0.21 5.17
C ASN A 287 -43.18 0.76 5.88
N GLU A 288 -44.41 0.85 5.38
CA GLU A 288 -45.58 1.19 6.19
C GLU A 288 -46.20 -0.11 6.70
N TYR A 289 -45.67 -0.69 7.78
CA TYR A 289 -46.44 -1.50 8.75
C TYR A 289 -45.74 -1.51 10.12
#